data_AF-A0A7Y7TSA4-F1
#
_entry.id   AF-A0A7Y7TSA4-F1
#
_cell.length_a   1.000
_cell.length_b   1.000
_cell.length_c   1.000
_cell.angle_alpha   90.00
_cell.angle_beta   90.00
_cell.angle_gamma   90.00
#
_symmetry.space_group_name_H-M   'P 1'
#
loop_
_entity.id
_entity.type
_entity.pdbx_description
1 polymer ?
#
loop_
_entity_poly.entity_id
_entity_poly.type
_entity_poly.pdbx_seq_one_letter_code
_entity_poly.pdbx_strand_id
1 'polypeptide(L)'
;MKIDPYNFITQFNIEDSIVSYYNLVEICQGGPLVGFLLLNNQPLLENIYFGGPSLLFENKIIIPQLLKHFFSKKFIITIIDIKTKKSKVFGKKKDLILLSRIQENKIFYYTDLENKNLESINYIEL
;
A
#
# COMPACT_ATOMS: atom_id res chain seq x y z
N MET A 1 -1.68 -6.86 17.67
CA MET A 1 -0.46 -6.27 17.09
C MET A 1 -0.84 -4.93 16.49
N LYS A 2 -0.08 -3.88 16.79
CA LYS A 2 -0.33 -2.54 16.23
C LYS A 2 0.09 -2.52 14.76
N ILE A 3 -0.65 -1.85 13.89
CA ILE A 3 -0.27 -1.64 12.49
C ILE A 3 0.31 -0.25 12.40
N ASP A 4 1.49 -0.10 11.81
CA ASP A 4 2.18 1.18 11.71
C ASP A 4 2.67 1.46 10.27
N PRO A 5 2.92 2.73 9.92
CA PRO A 5 3.38 3.12 8.59
C PRO A 5 4.91 3.17 8.46
N TYR A 6 5.67 2.70 9.44
CA TYR A 6 7.14 2.83 9.50
C TYR A 6 7.88 1.53 9.80
N ASN A 7 7.20 0.50 10.27
CA ASN A 7 7.72 -0.81 10.62
C ASN A 7 6.78 -1.90 10.09
N PHE A 8 6.78 -2.04 8.77
CA PHE A 8 6.03 -3.06 8.05
C PHE A 8 6.97 -3.98 7.25
N ILE A 9 6.44 -5.10 6.78
CA ILE A 9 7.18 -6.06 5.95
C ILE A 9 7.54 -5.39 4.61
N THR A 10 8.84 -5.20 4.38
CA THR A 10 9.38 -4.53 3.18
C THR A 10 9.81 -5.51 2.08
N GLN A 11 9.81 -6.81 2.35
CA GLN A 11 10.05 -7.85 1.36
C GLN A 11 9.12 -9.04 1.64
N PHE A 12 8.41 -9.51 0.63
CA PHE A 12 7.47 -10.60 0.75
C PHE A 12 7.42 -11.42 -0.55
N ASN A 13 7.02 -12.68 -0.39
CA ASN A 13 6.79 -13.58 -1.52
C ASN A 13 5.33 -13.52 -1.93
N ILE A 14 5.08 -13.55 -3.22
CA ILE A 14 3.75 -13.66 -3.81
C ILE A 14 3.85 -14.59 -5.03
N GLU A 15 3.15 -15.72 -4.97
CA GLU A 15 3.38 -16.86 -5.85
C GLU A 15 4.88 -17.25 -5.85
N ASP A 16 5.50 -17.40 -7.02
CA ASP A 16 6.93 -17.71 -7.21
C ASP A 16 7.81 -16.46 -7.35
N SER A 17 7.30 -15.28 -7.02
CA SER A 17 8.03 -14.01 -7.14
C SER A 17 8.30 -13.33 -5.80
N ILE A 18 9.40 -12.60 -5.75
CA ILE A 18 9.79 -11.75 -4.62
C ILE A 18 9.42 -10.31 -4.94
N VAL A 19 8.70 -9.67 -4.04
CA VAL A 19 8.44 -8.23 -4.08
C VAL A 19 9.16 -7.57 -2.93
N SER A 20 9.86 -6.46 -3.21
CA SER A 20 10.58 -5.71 -2.20
C SER A 20 10.42 -4.21 -2.40
N TYR A 21 10.40 -3.46 -1.30
CA TYR A 21 10.54 -2.02 -1.35
C TYR A 21 12.01 -1.64 -1.62
N TYR A 22 12.23 -0.56 -2.36
CA TYR A 22 13.53 0.08 -2.51
C TYR A 22 13.42 1.59 -2.39
N ASN A 23 14.53 2.23 -2.01
CA ASN A 23 14.60 3.68 -1.79
C ASN A 23 13.52 4.17 -0.81
N LEU A 24 13.37 3.48 0.32
CA LEU A 24 12.45 3.86 1.38
C LEU A 24 12.89 5.18 2.03
N VAL A 25 11.95 6.11 2.13
CA VAL A 25 12.14 7.43 2.73
C VAL A 25 10.92 7.81 3.57
N GLU A 26 11.13 8.57 4.64
CA GLU A 26 10.03 9.19 5.37
C GLU A 26 9.46 10.37 4.58
N ILE A 27 8.13 10.48 4.50
CA ILE A 27 7.51 11.63 3.83
C ILE A 27 7.67 12.93 4.62
N CYS A 28 7.85 12.86 5.93
CA CYS A 28 8.20 13.93 6.85
C CYS A 28 8.81 13.30 8.09
N GLN A 29 9.51 14.07 8.92
CA GLN A 29 10.14 13.55 10.14
C GLN A 29 9.12 12.84 11.04
N GLY A 30 9.34 11.54 11.27
CA GLY A 30 8.41 10.69 12.05
C GLY A 30 7.09 10.36 11.34
N GLY A 31 7.00 10.62 10.03
CA GLY A 31 5.86 10.30 9.19
C GLY A 31 5.98 8.92 8.51
N PRO A 32 4.98 8.55 7.69
CA PRO A 32 5.00 7.30 6.93
C PRO A 32 6.25 7.09 6.07
N LEU A 33 6.75 5.86 6.04
CA LEU A 33 7.73 5.41 5.06
C LEU A 33 7.05 5.16 3.71
N VAL A 34 7.69 5.61 2.64
CA VAL A 34 7.30 5.32 1.27
C VAL A 34 8.51 4.93 0.43
N GLY A 35 8.31 4.09 -0.56
CA GLY A 35 9.36 3.69 -1.49
C GLY A 35 8.76 3.19 -2.79
N PHE A 36 9.64 2.74 -3.67
CA PHE A 36 9.25 2.09 -4.91
C PHE A 36 9.22 0.57 -4.71
N LEU A 37 8.53 -0.16 -5.60
CA LEU A 37 8.50 -1.62 -5.56
C LEU A 37 9.37 -2.24 -6.65
N LEU A 38 10.11 -3.29 -6.30
CA LEU A 38 10.73 -4.23 -7.21
C LEU A 38 9.93 -5.53 -7.25
N LEU A 39 9.83 -6.15 -8.42
CA LEU A 39 9.44 -7.54 -8.63
C LEU A 39 10.65 -8.28 -9.18
N ASN A 40 11.18 -9.26 -8.44
CA ASN A 40 12.38 -10.01 -8.80
C ASN A 40 13.56 -9.08 -9.18
N ASN A 41 13.84 -8.08 -8.32
CA ASN A 41 14.87 -7.06 -8.49
C ASN A 41 14.70 -6.10 -9.68
N GLN A 42 13.54 -6.11 -10.36
CA GLN A 42 13.23 -5.17 -11.45
C GLN A 42 12.10 -4.23 -11.01
N PRO A 43 12.10 -2.94 -11.40
CA PRO A 43 11.00 -2.03 -11.09
C PRO A 43 9.63 -2.62 -11.47
N LEU A 44 8.71 -2.69 -10.51
CA LEU A 44 7.36 -3.19 -10.74
C LEU A 44 6.51 -2.15 -11.47
N LEU A 45 6.54 -0.91 -10.98
CA LEU A 45 5.90 0.26 -11.58
C LEU A 45 6.84 1.46 -11.46
N GLU A 46 6.94 2.26 -12.52
CA GLU A 46 7.85 3.41 -12.56
C GLU A 46 7.22 4.65 -11.92
N ASN A 47 8.03 5.46 -11.23
CA ASN A 47 7.67 6.78 -10.72
C ASN A 47 6.47 6.85 -9.76
N ILE A 48 6.08 5.74 -9.14
CA ILE A 48 5.01 5.69 -8.15
C ILE A 48 5.56 5.32 -6.77
N TYR A 49 5.31 6.17 -5.79
CA TYR A 49 5.65 5.90 -4.40
C TYR A 49 4.52 5.14 -3.71
N PHE A 50 4.88 4.11 -2.98
CA PHE A 50 3.98 3.30 -2.18
C PHE A 50 4.41 3.34 -0.71
N GLY A 51 3.44 3.47 0.19
CA GLY A 51 3.62 3.30 1.63
C GLY A 51 3.18 1.92 2.08
N GLY A 52 3.35 1.63 3.37
CA GLY A 52 2.93 0.37 3.98
C GLY A 52 1.90 0.53 5.11
N PRO A 53 1.41 -0.61 5.63
CA PRO A 53 1.65 -1.97 5.15
C PRO A 53 0.85 -2.31 3.88
N SER A 54 1.24 -3.38 3.19
CA SER A 54 0.50 -3.99 2.08
C SER A 54 -0.28 -5.23 2.51
N LEU A 55 -1.33 -5.58 1.77
CA LEU A 55 -2.04 -6.86 1.87
C LEU A 55 -1.87 -7.62 0.56
N LEU A 56 -1.81 -8.95 0.66
CA LEU A 56 -1.69 -9.85 -0.48
C LEU A 56 -3.01 -10.60 -0.69
N PHE A 57 -3.43 -10.71 -1.94
CA PHE A 57 -4.57 -11.52 -2.33
C PHE A 57 -4.31 -12.10 -3.72
N GLU A 58 -4.19 -13.43 -3.81
CA GLU A 58 -3.82 -14.11 -5.06
C GLU A 58 -2.52 -13.53 -5.66
N ASN A 59 -2.56 -13.08 -6.92
CA ASN A 59 -1.47 -12.42 -7.64
C ASN A 59 -1.51 -10.88 -7.49
N LYS A 60 -2.18 -10.36 -6.46
CA LYS A 60 -2.40 -8.92 -6.29
C LYS A 60 -1.83 -8.40 -4.98
N ILE A 61 -1.28 -7.20 -5.07
CA ILE A 61 -0.79 -6.41 -3.95
C ILE A 61 -1.77 -5.26 -3.75
N ILE A 62 -2.40 -5.19 -2.59
CA ILE A 62 -3.18 -4.03 -2.16
C ILE A 62 -2.27 -3.18 -1.29
N ILE A 63 -2.09 -1.91 -1.65
CA ILE A 63 -1.04 -1.08 -1.06
C ILE A 63 -1.45 0.41 -1.06
N PRO A 64 -1.09 1.18 -0.01
CA PRO A 64 -1.22 2.64 -0.02
C PRO A 64 -0.30 3.26 -1.08
N GLN A 65 -0.85 3.97 -2.05
CA GLN A 65 -0.08 4.78 -3.00
C GLN A 65 -0.04 6.23 -2.52
N LEU A 66 1.16 6.80 -2.46
CA LEU A 66 1.35 8.23 -2.20
C LEU A 66 1.03 9.03 -3.47
N LEU A 67 0.08 9.95 -3.36
CA LEU A 67 -0.25 10.94 -4.36
C LEU A 67 0.46 12.25 -4.02
N LYS A 68 1.22 12.78 -4.98
CA LYS A 68 1.77 14.14 -4.89
C LYS A 68 0.69 15.13 -5.35
N HIS A 69 0.19 15.96 -4.44
CA HIS A 69 -0.58 17.15 -4.77
C HIS A 69 0.24 18.40 -4.42
N PHE A 70 0.03 19.51 -5.14
CA PHE A 70 0.81 20.75 -5.03
C PHE A 70 0.99 21.31 -3.60
N PHE A 71 0.15 20.91 -2.62
CA PHE A 71 0.23 21.37 -1.22
C PHE A 71 -0.06 20.30 -0.16
N SER A 72 -0.31 19.05 -0.54
CA SER A 72 -0.55 17.99 0.45
C SER A 72 -0.16 16.61 -0.06
N LYS A 73 0.36 15.79 0.85
CA LYS A 73 0.67 14.38 0.63
C LYS A 73 -0.56 13.58 1.07
N LYS A 74 -1.18 12.85 0.14
CA LYS A 74 -2.35 12.01 0.43
C LYS A 74 -2.09 10.59 -0.06
N PHE A 75 -2.70 9.62 0.58
CA PHE A 75 -2.68 8.23 0.18
C PHE A 75 -4.01 7.81 -0.46
N ILE A 76 -3.94 6.85 -1.37
CA ILE A 76 -5.10 6.14 -1.94
C ILE A 76 -4.80 4.65 -1.99
N ILE A 77 -5.82 3.80 -1.83
CA ILE A 77 -5.64 2.35 -1.95
C ILE A 77 -5.39 2.03 -3.42
N THR A 78 -4.35 1.27 -3.71
CA THR A 78 -4.00 0.80 -5.05
C THR A 78 -3.89 -0.70 -5.05
N ILE A 79 -4.44 -1.34 -6.07
CA ILE A 79 -4.33 -2.77 -6.32
C ILE A 79 -3.42 -2.94 -7.53
N ILE A 80 -2.32 -3.68 -7.35
CA ILE A 80 -1.34 -3.99 -8.39
C ILE A 80 -1.46 -5.47 -8.70
N ASP A 81 -1.67 -5.81 -9.96
CA ASP A 81 -1.58 -7.19 -10.45
C ASP A 81 -0.15 -7.46 -10.91
N ILE A 82 0.55 -8.40 -10.25
CA ILE A 82 1.97 -8.64 -10.51
C ILE A 82 2.23 -9.35 -11.86
N LYS A 83 1.22 -10.04 -12.41
CA LYS A 83 1.34 -10.76 -13.69
C LYS A 83 1.25 -9.79 -14.86
N THR A 84 0.30 -8.85 -14.79
CA THR A 84 0.06 -7.87 -15.84
C THR A 84 0.83 -6.56 -15.63
N LYS A 85 1.40 -6.35 -14.44
CA LYS A 85 2.04 -5.09 -14.02
C LYS A 85 1.12 -3.88 -14.18
N LYS A 86 -0.19 -4.07 -14.01
CA LYS A 86 -1.19 -3.00 -14.05
C LYS A 86 -1.63 -2.65 -12.64
N SER A 87 -1.95 -1.38 -12.43
CA SER A 87 -2.48 -0.88 -11.16
C SER A 87 -3.83 -0.18 -11.34
N LYS A 88 -4.73 -0.32 -10.37
CA LYS A 88 -5.99 0.40 -10.29
C LYS A 88 -6.14 1.01 -8.89
N VAL A 89 -6.50 2.29 -8.83
CA VAL A 89 -6.73 3.01 -7.57
C VAL A 89 -8.19 2.87 -7.14
N PHE A 90 -8.45 2.84 -5.83
CA PHE A 90 -9.78 2.66 -5.25
C PHE A 90 -10.00 3.58 -4.05
N GLY A 91 -11.25 4.03 -3.90
CA GLY A 91 -11.69 4.78 -2.73
C GLY A 91 -11.30 6.26 -2.72
N LYS A 92 -11.34 6.85 -1.53
CA LYS A 92 -11.07 8.28 -1.31
C LYS A 92 -9.62 8.48 -0.91
N LYS A 93 -9.09 9.66 -1.26
CA LYS A 93 -7.78 10.12 -0.77
C LYS A 93 -7.85 10.35 0.74
N LYS A 94 -6.83 9.92 1.48
CA LYS A 94 -6.72 10.06 2.94
C LYS A 94 -5.33 10.59 3.32
N ASP A 95 -5.20 11.18 4.50
CA ASP A 95 -3.87 11.57 5.03
C ASP A 95 -3.02 10.37 5.43
N LEU A 96 -3.68 9.28 5.83
CA LEU A 96 -3.05 8.02 6.21
C LEU A 96 -3.97 6.86 5.81
N ILE A 97 -3.36 5.76 5.37
CA ILE A 97 -4.04 4.49 5.12
C ILE A 97 -3.15 3.39 5.67
N LEU A 98 -3.61 2.71 6.74
CA LEU A 98 -2.95 1.53 7.29
C LEU A 98 -3.80 0.30 7.00
N LEU A 99 -3.42 -0.48 6.00
CA LEU A 99 -4.18 -1.66 5.61
C LEU A 99 -4.18 -2.70 6.74
N SER A 100 -5.36 -3.19 7.10
CA SER A 100 -5.55 -4.12 8.21
C SER A 100 -5.81 -5.55 7.76
N ARG A 101 -6.86 -5.76 6.95
CA ARG A 101 -7.28 -7.09 6.52
C ARG A 101 -8.22 -7.04 5.33
N ILE A 102 -8.36 -8.19 4.68
CA ILE A 102 -9.38 -8.47 3.66
C ILE A 102 -10.37 -9.45 4.27
N GLN A 103 -11.66 -9.14 4.22
CA GLN A 103 -12.73 -10.02 4.69
C GLN A 103 -14.01 -9.72 3.91
N GLU A 104 -14.72 -10.76 3.45
CA GLU A 104 -16.05 -10.65 2.82
C GLU A 104 -16.13 -9.56 1.73
N ASN A 105 -15.22 -9.58 0.76
CA ASN A 105 -15.17 -8.60 -0.32
C ASN A 105 -14.94 -7.15 0.13
N LYS A 106 -14.36 -6.95 1.32
CA LYS A 106 -13.96 -5.64 1.83
C LYS A 106 -12.49 -5.59 2.20
N ILE A 107 -11.88 -4.45 1.92
CA ILE A 107 -10.58 -4.05 2.43
C ILE A 107 -10.81 -3.15 3.63
N PHE A 108 -10.28 -3.55 4.78
CA PHE A 108 -10.34 -2.80 6.04
C PHE A 108 -9.02 -2.08 6.27
N TYR A 109 -9.10 -0.82 6.69
CA TYR A 109 -7.91 0.02 6.90
C TYR A 109 -8.15 1.07 7.98
N TYR A 110 -7.09 1.47 8.68
CA TYR A 110 -7.14 2.57 9.63
C TYR A 110 -6.71 3.89 8.98
N THR A 111 -7.24 5.00 9.50
CA THR A 111 -6.91 6.37 9.07
C THR A 111 -6.20 7.19 10.14
N ASP A 112 -5.80 6.56 11.26
CA ASP A 112 -4.98 7.14 12.33
C ASP A 112 -3.84 6.19 12.76
N LEU A 113 -2.89 6.72 13.53
CA LEU A 113 -1.71 6.00 14.02
C LEU A 113 -2.00 5.15 15.27
N GLU A 114 -3.13 5.35 15.92
CA GLU A 114 -3.57 4.65 17.13
C GLU A 114 -4.36 3.38 16.81
N ASN A 115 -4.66 3.13 15.53
CA ASN A 115 -5.52 2.07 15.03
C ASN A 115 -6.93 2.12 15.63
N LYS A 116 -7.53 3.32 15.75
CA LYS A 116 -8.87 3.51 16.32
C LYS A 116 -9.96 3.72 15.26
N ASN A 117 -9.66 4.45 14.19
CA ASN A 117 -10.58 4.80 13.13
C ASN A 117 -10.52 3.77 12.01
N LEU A 118 -11.31 2.70 12.15
CA LEU A 118 -11.42 1.64 11.15
C LEU A 118 -12.44 2.01 10.08
N GLU A 119 -11.99 2.04 8.83
CA GLU A 119 -12.84 2.18 7.64
C GLU A 119 -12.81 0.90 6.80
N SER A 120 -13.78 0.77 5.89
CA SER A 120 -13.79 -0.31 4.91
C SER A 120 -14.24 0.18 3.54
N ILE A 121 -13.79 -0.50 2.50
CA ILE A 121 -14.26 -0.30 1.13
C ILE A 121 -14.55 -1.65 0.48
N ASN A 122 -15.68 -1.73 -0.23
CA ASN A 122 -15.99 -2.91 -1.04
C ASN A 122 -14.98 -2.99 -2.20
N TYR A 123 -14.39 -4.16 -2.40
CA TYR A 123 -13.71 -4.50 -3.63
C TYR A 123 -14.61 -5.45 -4.41
N ILE A 124 -15.05 -5.02 -5.60
CA ILE A 124 -15.98 -5.80 -6.43
C ILE A 124 -15.23 -6.61 -7.50
N GLU A 125 -13.92 -6.37 -7.68
CA GLU A 125 -13.11 -7.02 -8.72
C GLU A 125 -11.68 -7.23 -8.21
N LEU A 126 -11.45 -8.37 -7.55
CA LEU A 126 -10.17 -9.08 -7.62
C LEU A 126 -10.42 -10.27 -8.54
#